data_AF-A0A6J7CZL1-F1
#
_entry.id   AF-A0A6J7CZL1-F1
#
_cell.length_a   1.000
_cell.length_b   1.000
_cell.length_c   1.000
_cell.angle_alpha   90.00
_cell.angle_beta   90.00
_cell.angle_gamma   90.00
#
_symmetry.space_group_name_H-M   'P 1'
#
loop_
_entity.id
_entity.type
_entity.pdbx_description
1 polymer ?
#
loop_
_entity_poly.entity_id
_entity_poly.type
_entity_poly.pdbx_seq_one_letter_code
_entity_poly.pdbx_strand_id
1 'polypeptide(L)'
;MRSKNDDGFTLMEMMVVVAILSGVLAMVMTTTIAAQKNVNGNAARLDQVQQGKVAMESMSKTLRTAVRPSQLNATCTGCDAAAFLQGNARTVQFYANINNPANILGPSRVSYSVDAAGVLTETIQAPNAHSATDYNYQYCTQGTAGCAVSSRVLARGVSTTSTMFTYYDASNNTFATLPLASTDLPRVDSIDIVVVVSSSSQVSSTTFTQRVTLPNADAVQQTAVPTP
;
A
#
# COMPACT_ATOMS: atom_id res chain seq x y z
N MET A 1 -65.44 -2.66 -58.64
CA MET A 1 -64.54 -2.19 -57.56
C MET A 1 -63.26 -2.99 -57.63
N ARG A 2 -62.14 -2.29 -57.66
CA ARG A 2 -60.81 -2.73 -58.11
C ARG A 2 -60.11 -3.55 -57.01
N SER A 3 -59.36 -4.56 -57.45
CA SER A 3 -58.48 -5.46 -56.70
C SER A 3 -57.86 -4.81 -55.45
N LYS A 4 -58.06 -5.43 -54.29
CA LYS A 4 -57.14 -5.30 -53.15
C LYS A 4 -55.87 -6.04 -53.54
N ASN A 5 -54.80 -5.30 -53.78
CA ASN A 5 -53.46 -5.87 -53.86
C ASN A 5 -53.07 -6.37 -52.47
N ASP A 6 -53.41 -7.61 -52.17
CA ASP A 6 -52.71 -8.41 -51.16
C ASP A 6 -51.54 -9.08 -51.89
N ASP A 7 -50.52 -8.29 -52.26
CA ASP A 7 -49.22 -8.84 -52.63
C ASP A 7 -48.56 -9.33 -51.35
N GLY A 8 -48.80 -10.61 -51.04
CA GLY A 8 -48.18 -11.29 -49.90
C GLY A 8 -46.66 -11.29 -50.04
N PHE A 9 -45.97 -10.87 -48.98
CA PHE A 9 -44.51 -10.95 -48.90
C PHE A 9 -44.01 -12.35 -49.25
N THR A 10 -43.06 -12.44 -50.18
CA THR A 10 -42.49 -13.74 -50.55
C THR A 10 -41.61 -14.25 -49.41
N LEU A 11 -41.60 -15.57 -49.15
CA LEU A 11 -40.74 -16.20 -48.14
C LEU A 11 -39.26 -15.83 -48.32
N MET A 12 -38.82 -15.65 -49.56
CA MET A 12 -37.46 -15.26 -49.91
C MET A 12 -37.14 -13.82 -49.43
N GLU A 13 -38.07 -12.88 -49.57
CA GLU A 13 -37.89 -11.50 -49.13
C GLU A 13 -37.75 -11.40 -47.61
N MET A 14 -38.58 -12.15 -46.86
CA MET A 14 -38.47 -12.23 -45.40
C MET A 14 -37.13 -12.84 -44.94
N MET A 15 -36.61 -13.85 -45.64
CA MET A 15 -35.29 -14.42 -45.33
C MET A 15 -34.17 -13.41 -45.52
N VAL A 16 -34.22 -12.60 -46.58
CA VAL A 16 -33.21 -11.55 -46.83
C VAL A 16 -33.29 -10.46 -45.75
N VAL A 17 -34.49 -10.02 -45.37
CA VAL A 17 -34.67 -9.01 -44.31
C VAL A 17 -34.11 -9.52 -42.98
N VAL A 18 -34.40 -10.76 -42.59
CA VAL A 18 -33.87 -11.34 -41.35
C VAL A 18 -32.35 -11.51 -41.41
N ALA A 19 -31.78 -11.90 -42.56
CA ALA A 19 -30.33 -12.00 -42.74
C ALA A 19 -29.63 -10.64 -42.60
N ILE A 20 -30.19 -9.58 -43.20
CA ILE A 20 -29.64 -8.23 -43.08
C ILE A 20 -29.77 -7.73 -41.64
N LEU A 21 -30.94 -7.90 -41.02
CA LEU A 21 -31.20 -7.42 -39.66
C LEU A 21 -30.33 -8.14 -38.62
N SER A 22 -30.15 -9.46 -38.77
CA SER A 22 -29.21 -10.22 -37.93
C SER A 22 -27.76 -9.80 -38.13
N GLY A 23 -27.33 -9.52 -39.37
CA GLY A 23 -26.01 -8.98 -39.66
C GLY A 23 -25.75 -7.62 -38.99
N VAL A 24 -26.73 -6.71 -39.05
CA VAL A 24 -26.65 -5.39 -38.39
C VAL A 24 -26.61 -5.55 -36.88
N LEU A 25 -27.47 -6.39 -36.29
CA LEU A 25 -27.47 -6.66 -34.85
C LEU A 25 -26.14 -7.24 -34.38
N ALA A 26 -25.54 -8.17 -35.14
CA ALA A 26 -24.23 -8.73 -34.82
C ALA A 26 -23.14 -7.65 -34.80
N MET A 27 -23.13 -6.74 -35.78
CA MET A 27 -22.20 -5.59 -35.78
C MET A 27 -22.40 -4.70 -34.55
N VAL A 28 -23.64 -4.34 -34.21
CA VAL A 28 -23.93 -3.54 -33.01
C VAL A 28 -23.50 -4.25 -31.72
N MET A 29 -23.74 -5.55 -31.60
CA MET A 29 -23.31 -6.31 -30.43
C MET A 29 -21.78 -6.34 -30.28
N THR A 30 -21.03 -6.59 -31.37
CA THR A 30 -19.56 -6.60 -31.30
C THR A 30 -18.98 -5.25 -30.91
N THR A 31 -19.52 -4.15 -31.46
CA THR A 31 -19.12 -2.79 -31.07
C THR A 31 -19.44 -2.49 -29.61
N THR A 32 -20.60 -2.95 -29.13
CA THR A 32 -21.01 -2.77 -27.73
C THR A 32 -20.10 -3.54 -26.77
N ILE A 33 -19.75 -4.78 -27.08
CA ILE A 33 -18.81 -5.58 -26.27
C ILE A 33 -17.43 -4.92 -26.25
N ALA A 34 -16.95 -4.42 -27.40
CA ALA A 34 -15.68 -3.72 -27.48
C ALA A 34 -15.70 -2.42 -26.63
N ALA A 35 -16.78 -1.66 -26.71
CA ALA A 35 -16.97 -0.45 -25.90
C ALA A 35 -17.00 -0.78 -24.40
N GLN A 36 -17.74 -1.81 -23.98
CA GLN A 36 -17.80 -2.26 -22.59
C GLN A 36 -16.43 -2.71 -22.07
N LYS A 37 -15.66 -3.49 -22.86
CA LYS A 37 -14.30 -3.88 -22.50
C LYS A 37 -13.39 -2.67 -22.30
N ASN A 38 -13.48 -1.67 -23.17
CA ASN A 38 -12.68 -0.45 -23.05
C ASN A 38 -13.06 0.37 -21.81
N VAL A 39 -14.37 0.51 -21.52
CA VAL A 39 -14.85 1.21 -20.32
C VAL A 39 -14.38 0.49 -19.05
N ASN A 40 -14.51 -0.84 -19.00
CA ASN A 40 -14.05 -1.64 -17.86
C ASN A 40 -12.52 -1.57 -17.68
N GLY A 41 -11.75 -1.59 -18.78
CA GLY A 41 -10.30 -1.40 -18.73
C GLY A 41 -9.91 -0.03 -18.19
N ASN A 42 -10.59 1.03 -18.64
CA ASN A 42 -10.35 2.38 -18.14
C ASN A 42 -10.70 2.52 -16.65
N ALA A 43 -11.83 1.96 -16.22
CA ALA A 43 -12.22 1.94 -14.81
C ALA A 43 -11.19 1.21 -13.95
N ALA A 44 -10.75 0.02 -14.39
CA ALA A 44 -9.72 -0.77 -13.72
C ALA A 44 -8.39 0.01 -13.61
N ARG A 45 -7.98 0.72 -14.66
CA ARG A 45 -6.75 1.54 -14.65
C ARG A 45 -6.85 2.73 -13.69
N LEU A 46 -8.00 3.42 -13.66
CA LEU A 46 -8.22 4.53 -12.72
C LEU A 46 -8.18 4.05 -11.27
N ASP A 47 -8.81 2.93 -10.98
CA ASP A 47 -8.79 2.29 -9.66
C ASP A 47 -7.37 1.93 -9.20
N GLN A 48 -6.56 1.30 -10.07
CA GLN A 48 -5.14 1.00 -9.78
C GLN A 48 -4.35 2.25 -9.42
N VAL A 49 -4.55 3.34 -10.17
CA VAL A 49 -3.82 4.58 -9.94
C VAL A 49 -4.23 5.21 -8.62
N GLN A 50 -5.52 5.21 -8.28
CA GLN A 50 -6.02 5.75 -7.03
C GLN A 50 -5.51 4.95 -5.83
N GLN A 51 -5.60 3.62 -5.87
CA GLN A 51 -5.12 2.76 -4.80
C GLN A 51 -3.60 2.89 -4.59
N GLY A 52 -2.83 2.90 -5.67
CA GLY A 52 -1.38 3.10 -5.60
C GLY A 52 -1.01 4.45 -4.98
N LYS A 53 -1.68 5.55 -5.37
CA LYS A 53 -1.43 6.87 -4.78
C LYS A 53 -1.75 6.92 -3.29
N VAL A 54 -2.92 6.43 -2.88
CA VAL A 54 -3.33 6.40 -1.47
C VAL A 54 -2.34 5.59 -0.63
N ALA A 55 -1.91 4.42 -1.12
CA ALA A 55 -0.92 3.61 -0.45
C ALA A 55 0.42 4.35 -0.28
N MET A 56 0.95 4.93 -1.36
CA MET A 56 2.24 5.64 -1.33
C MET A 56 2.21 6.88 -0.45
N GLU A 57 1.15 7.69 -0.52
CA GLU A 57 0.99 8.88 0.31
C GLU A 57 0.87 8.51 1.79
N SER A 58 0.05 7.50 2.10
CA SER A 58 -0.12 7.03 3.49
C SER A 58 1.19 6.48 4.05
N MET A 59 1.84 5.57 3.32
CA MET A 59 3.08 4.94 3.77
C MET A 59 4.20 5.96 3.92
N SER A 60 4.41 6.83 2.92
CA SER A 60 5.49 7.81 2.98
C SER A 60 5.27 8.88 4.04
N LYS A 61 4.02 9.26 4.32
CA LYS A 61 3.69 10.19 5.40
C LYS A 61 4.02 9.57 6.76
N THR A 62 3.57 8.35 7.01
CA THR A 62 3.79 7.68 8.30
C THR A 62 5.26 7.28 8.49
N LEU A 63 5.95 6.81 7.46
CA LEU A 63 7.38 6.46 7.54
C LEU A 63 8.26 7.67 7.90
N ARG A 64 7.93 8.88 7.42
CA ARG A 64 8.66 10.10 7.84
C ARG A 64 8.54 10.41 9.34
N THR A 65 7.54 9.84 10.01
CA THR A 65 7.35 9.98 11.47
C THR A 65 8.03 8.87 12.26
N ALA A 66 8.77 7.98 11.61
CA ALA A 66 9.53 6.93 12.28
C ALA A 66 10.53 7.55 13.28
N VAL A 67 10.55 7.04 14.51
CA VAL A 67 11.33 7.62 15.62
C VAL A 67 11.99 6.50 16.43
N ARG A 68 13.16 6.75 17.00
CA ARG A 68 13.75 5.86 17.99
C ARG A 68 13.10 6.14 19.34
N PRO A 69 12.55 5.15 20.07
CA PRO A 69 11.98 5.39 21.39
C PRO A 69 12.95 6.10 22.36
N SER A 70 14.25 5.81 22.26
CA SER A 70 15.30 6.49 23.04
C SER A 70 15.42 8.00 22.79
N GLN A 71 14.91 8.53 21.66
CA GLN A 71 14.92 9.97 21.37
C GLN A 71 13.76 10.72 22.04
N LEU A 72 12.71 10.02 22.47
CA LEU A 72 11.56 10.65 23.11
C LEU A 72 11.90 11.11 24.54
N ASN A 73 12.89 10.49 25.19
CA ASN A 73 13.46 10.98 26.44
C ASN A 73 14.91 10.48 26.64
N ALA A 74 15.81 11.41 26.97
CA ALA A 74 17.23 11.17 27.25
C ALA A 74 17.51 10.22 28.43
N THR A 75 16.52 9.96 29.30
CA THR A 75 16.67 9.09 30.48
C THR A 75 16.15 7.67 30.29
N CYS A 76 15.77 7.25 29.07
CA CYS A 76 15.28 5.90 28.88
C CYS A 76 16.41 4.85 28.86
N THR A 77 16.63 4.21 29.99
CA THR A 77 17.55 3.06 30.12
C THR A 77 16.86 1.78 29.64
N GLY A 78 17.36 1.16 28.57
CA GLY A 78 16.82 -0.09 28.03
C GLY A 78 15.76 0.06 26.93
N CYS A 79 15.47 1.29 26.48
CA CYS A 79 14.67 1.53 25.28
C CYS A 79 15.32 0.95 24.02
N ASP A 80 14.49 0.58 23.05
CA ASP A 80 14.95 0.19 21.73
C ASP A 80 15.78 1.32 21.08
N ALA A 81 16.97 0.96 20.61
CA ALA A 81 17.90 1.88 19.95
C ALA A 81 17.62 2.05 18.44
N ALA A 82 16.74 1.21 17.88
CA ALA A 82 16.31 1.25 16.48
C ALA A 82 14.90 1.82 16.35
N ALA A 83 14.65 2.58 15.28
CA ALA A 83 13.30 2.99 14.92
C ALA A 83 12.49 1.82 14.32
N PHE A 84 13.18 0.85 13.70
CA PHE A 84 12.58 -0.34 13.12
C PHE A 84 12.65 -1.53 14.08
N LEU A 85 11.55 -2.29 14.10
CA LEU A 85 11.41 -3.57 14.78
C LEU A 85 11.63 -4.73 13.82
N GLN A 86 11.20 -4.55 12.57
CA GLN A 86 11.34 -5.53 11.50
C GLN A 86 11.46 -4.81 10.16
N GLY A 87 12.39 -5.25 9.32
CA GLY A 87 12.45 -4.86 7.91
C GLY A 87 12.61 -6.08 7.02
N ASN A 88 11.65 -6.31 6.11
CA ASN A 88 11.66 -7.38 5.13
C ASN A 88 11.22 -6.81 3.78
N ALA A 89 11.37 -7.56 2.69
CA ALA A 89 11.04 -7.12 1.33
C ALA A 89 9.58 -6.69 1.16
N ARG A 90 8.65 -7.21 1.98
CA ARG A 90 7.20 -6.98 1.84
C ARG A 90 6.48 -6.69 3.16
N THR A 91 7.21 -6.72 4.27
CA THR A 91 6.69 -6.37 5.59
C THR A 91 7.68 -5.43 6.27
N VAL A 92 7.15 -4.43 6.96
CA VAL A 92 7.97 -3.55 7.80
C VAL A 92 7.18 -3.24 9.05
N GLN A 93 7.89 -3.14 10.18
CA GLN A 93 7.35 -2.69 11.44
C GLN A 93 8.31 -1.70 12.08
N PHE A 94 7.76 -0.58 12.57
CA PHE A 94 8.55 0.50 13.14
C PHE A 94 7.76 1.28 14.18
N TYR A 95 8.49 2.03 15.00
CA TYR A 95 7.95 3.01 15.93
C TYR A 95 7.71 4.33 15.21
N ALA A 96 6.50 4.85 15.30
CA ALA A 96 6.09 6.10 14.67
C ALA A 96 5.57 7.08 15.73
N ASN A 97 6.03 8.33 15.67
CA ASN A 97 5.50 9.40 16.53
C ASN A 97 4.17 9.95 15.97
N ILE A 98 3.17 9.08 15.88
CA ILE A 98 1.80 9.41 15.46
C ILE A 98 0.85 9.20 16.62
N ASN A 99 -0.24 9.98 16.63
CA ASN A 99 -1.29 9.89 17.66
C ASN A 99 -0.74 10.02 19.10
N ASN A 100 0.32 10.83 19.27
CA ASN A 100 1.02 11.05 20.53
C ASN A 100 0.87 12.51 21.01
N PRO A 101 -0.35 12.95 21.41
CA PRO A 101 -0.57 14.29 21.90
C PRO A 101 0.32 14.59 23.11
N ALA A 102 0.96 15.76 23.09
CA ALA A 102 1.87 16.25 24.12
C ALA A 102 3.04 15.29 24.48
N ASN A 103 3.35 14.31 23.61
CA ASN A 103 4.35 13.27 23.85
C ASN A 103 4.12 12.40 25.10
N ILE A 104 2.87 12.29 25.57
CA ILE A 104 2.53 11.56 26.80
C ILE A 104 2.22 10.09 26.54
N LEU A 105 1.60 9.78 25.40
CA LEU A 105 1.18 8.42 25.05
C LEU A 105 2.34 7.56 24.53
N GLY A 106 3.36 8.16 23.93
CA GLY A 106 4.47 7.43 23.33
C GLY A 106 4.27 7.06 21.85
N PRO A 107 5.26 6.39 21.24
CA PRO A 107 5.25 6.05 19.83
C PRO A 107 4.29 4.89 19.56
N SER A 108 3.53 4.98 18.48
CA SER A 108 2.71 3.86 18.02
C SER A 108 3.58 2.86 17.25
N ARG A 109 3.28 1.57 17.35
CA ARG A 109 3.82 0.56 16.43
C ARG A 109 3.00 0.56 15.15
N VAL A 110 3.67 0.79 14.03
CA VAL A 110 3.06 0.74 12.69
C VAL A 110 3.62 -0.45 11.96
N SER A 111 2.76 -1.25 11.35
CA SER A 111 3.16 -2.31 10.44
C SER A 111 2.46 -2.18 9.08
N TYR A 112 3.24 -2.45 8.03
CA TYR A 112 2.71 -2.65 6.69
C TYR A 112 2.99 -4.10 6.26
N SER A 113 1.99 -4.73 5.67
CA SER A 113 2.12 -6.09 5.14
C SER A 113 1.23 -6.28 3.92
N VAL A 114 1.73 -7.04 2.94
CA VAL A 114 0.93 -7.55 1.83
C VAL A 114 0.61 -9.02 2.10
N ASP A 115 -0.67 -9.38 2.07
CA ASP A 115 -1.09 -10.77 2.20
C ASP A 115 -0.96 -11.55 0.88
N ALA A 116 -1.27 -12.85 0.91
CA ALA A 116 -1.20 -13.71 -0.27
C ALA A 116 -2.20 -13.32 -1.38
N ALA A 117 -3.26 -12.57 -1.05
CA ALA A 117 -4.25 -12.07 -2.00
C ALA A 117 -3.85 -10.70 -2.59
N GLY A 118 -2.68 -10.16 -2.24
CA GLY A 118 -2.22 -8.86 -2.71
C GLY A 118 -2.93 -7.69 -2.02
N VAL A 119 -3.42 -7.88 -0.80
CA VAL A 119 -4.02 -6.81 0.00
C VAL A 119 -2.95 -6.19 0.89
N LEU A 120 -2.62 -4.93 0.62
CA LEU A 120 -1.73 -4.13 1.44
C LEU A 120 -2.52 -3.52 2.60
N THR A 121 -2.10 -3.86 3.81
CA THR A 121 -2.75 -3.43 5.06
C THR A 121 -1.78 -2.62 5.92
N GLU A 122 -2.26 -1.51 6.46
CA GLU A 122 -1.63 -0.75 7.53
C GLU A 122 -2.26 -1.16 8.85
N THR A 123 -1.43 -1.44 9.85
CA THR A 123 -1.88 -1.67 11.22
C THR A 123 -1.15 -0.73 12.15
N ILE A 124 -1.89 0.00 12.98
CA ILE A 124 -1.39 0.95 13.97
C ILE A 124 -1.83 0.46 15.34
N GLN A 125 -0.85 0.29 16.22
CA GLN A 125 -1.04 -0.12 17.59
C GLN A 125 -0.45 0.93 18.53
N ALA A 126 -1.30 1.52 19.37
CA ALA A 126 -0.85 2.38 20.45
C ALA A 126 -0.15 1.55 21.54
N PRO A 127 0.80 2.12 22.27
CA PRO A 127 1.35 1.47 23.46
C PRO A 127 0.26 1.26 24.52
N ASN A 128 0.50 0.31 25.41
CA ASN A 128 -0.35 0.06 26.56
C ASN A 128 -0.39 1.31 27.47
N ALA A 129 -1.46 1.47 28.24
CA ALA A 129 -1.52 2.55 29.23
C ALA A 129 -0.35 2.45 30.21
N HIS A 130 0.38 3.55 30.37
CA HIS A 130 1.52 3.68 31.27
C HIS A 130 1.54 5.07 31.93
N SER A 131 2.42 5.27 32.92
CA SER A 131 2.64 6.60 33.51
C SER A 131 3.26 7.54 32.47
N ALA A 132 2.96 8.84 32.54
CA ALA A 132 3.59 9.85 31.66
C ALA A 132 5.13 9.91 31.78
N THR A 133 5.69 9.34 32.85
CA THR A 133 7.13 9.26 33.12
C THR A 133 7.74 7.91 32.75
N ASP A 134 6.93 6.97 32.25
CA ASP A 134 7.39 5.66 31.79
C ASP A 134 7.64 5.69 30.28
N TYR A 135 8.87 5.39 29.90
CA TYR A 135 9.33 5.39 28.51
C TYR A 135 9.63 3.98 28.01
N ASN A 136 9.45 2.95 28.84
CA ASN A 136 9.56 1.56 28.43
C ASN A 136 8.23 1.08 27.83
N TYR A 137 7.94 1.57 26.62
CA TYR A 137 6.66 1.34 25.96
C TYR A 137 6.40 -0.16 25.74
N GLN A 138 5.36 -0.67 26.39
CA GLN A 138 4.87 -2.03 26.19
C GLN A 138 3.68 -2.04 25.24
N TYR A 139 3.52 -3.15 24.53
CA TYR A 139 2.46 -3.32 23.53
C TYR A 139 1.78 -4.67 23.77
N CYS A 140 0.46 -4.66 23.81
CA CYS A 140 -0.35 -5.86 23.91
C CYS A 140 -0.19 -6.78 22.68
N THR A 141 -0.55 -8.05 22.83
CA THR A 141 -0.63 -8.97 21.70
C THR A 141 -1.90 -8.70 20.89
N GLN A 142 -1.76 -8.44 19.60
CA GLN A 142 -2.88 -8.22 18.69
C GLN A 142 -3.89 -9.38 18.77
N GLY A 143 -5.19 -9.06 18.83
CA GLY A 143 -6.27 -10.05 18.99
C GLY A 143 -6.64 -10.38 20.44
N THR A 144 -5.90 -9.87 21.42
CA THR A 144 -6.24 -10.01 22.85
C THR A 144 -7.32 -8.99 23.24
N ALA A 145 -8.23 -9.36 24.14
CA ALA A 145 -9.24 -8.46 24.69
C ALA A 145 -8.57 -7.22 25.33
N GLY A 146 -9.06 -6.03 25.00
CA GLY A 146 -8.49 -4.76 25.48
C GLY A 146 -7.30 -4.23 24.66
N CYS A 147 -6.82 -4.96 23.64
CA CYS A 147 -5.76 -4.48 22.77
C CYS A 147 -6.30 -3.58 21.65
N ALA A 148 -6.14 -2.27 21.81
CA ALA A 148 -6.58 -1.29 20.82
C ALA A 148 -5.64 -1.28 19.60
N VAL A 149 -6.12 -1.83 18.48
CA VAL A 149 -5.40 -1.87 17.21
C VAL A 149 -6.30 -1.31 16.12
N SER A 150 -5.80 -0.35 15.36
CA SER A 150 -6.46 0.18 14.17
C SER A 150 -5.84 -0.47 12.93
N SER A 151 -6.67 -0.98 12.03
CA SER A 151 -6.20 -1.60 10.79
C SER A 151 -7.02 -1.10 9.61
N ARG A 152 -6.36 -0.80 8.50
CA ARG A 152 -7.02 -0.39 7.26
C ARG A 152 -6.30 -0.93 6.03
N VAL A 153 -7.10 -1.26 5.01
CA VAL A 153 -6.59 -1.63 3.68
C VAL A 153 -6.19 -0.36 2.93
N LEU A 154 -4.96 -0.32 2.44
CA LEU A 154 -4.44 0.80 1.64
C LEU A 154 -4.58 0.55 0.13
N ALA A 155 -4.35 -0.69 -0.30
CA ALA A 155 -4.47 -1.09 -1.70
C ALA A 155 -4.77 -2.59 -1.81
N ARG A 156 -5.35 -2.99 -2.93
CA ARG A 156 -5.63 -4.38 -3.33
C ARG A 156 -4.96 -4.66 -4.67
N GLY A 157 -4.72 -5.93 -4.96
CA GLY A 157 -4.03 -6.33 -6.19
C GLY A 157 -2.56 -5.90 -6.22
N VAL A 158 -1.94 -5.73 -5.04
CA VAL A 158 -0.51 -5.45 -4.93
C VAL A 158 0.28 -6.71 -5.28
N SER A 159 1.37 -6.55 -6.05
CA SER A 159 2.24 -7.66 -6.43
C SER A 159 2.80 -8.37 -5.21
N THR A 160 2.63 -9.69 -5.19
CA THR A 160 3.18 -10.58 -4.16
C THR A 160 4.51 -11.20 -4.59
N THR A 161 5.12 -10.75 -5.68
CA THR A 161 6.42 -11.24 -6.17
C THR A 161 7.48 -10.15 -6.19
N SER A 162 7.06 -8.89 -6.30
CA SER A 162 7.97 -7.75 -6.30
C SER A 162 8.40 -7.38 -4.88
N THR A 163 9.65 -6.92 -4.74
CA THR A 163 10.13 -6.29 -3.50
C THR A 163 9.46 -4.93 -3.33
N MET A 164 8.81 -4.73 -2.18
CA MET A 164 8.12 -3.48 -1.84
C MET A 164 8.96 -2.55 -0.99
N PHE A 165 9.86 -3.08 -0.15
CA PHE A 165 10.74 -2.30 0.68
C PHE A 165 12.20 -2.64 0.39
N THR A 166 12.97 -1.61 0.07
CA THR A 166 14.43 -1.67 0.00
C THR A 166 15.00 -0.67 0.98
N TYR A 167 15.94 -1.10 1.81
CA TYR A 167 16.47 -0.33 2.93
C TYR A 167 17.88 0.14 2.61
N TYR A 168 18.20 1.36 3.02
CA TYR A 168 19.48 2.01 2.79
C TYR A 168 20.08 2.50 4.09
N ASP A 169 21.41 2.41 4.20
CA ASP A 169 22.17 3.08 5.25
C ASP A 169 22.46 4.56 4.89
N ALA A 170 23.06 5.30 5.83
CA ALA A 170 23.43 6.71 5.62
C ALA A 170 24.46 6.93 4.50
N SER A 171 25.18 5.88 4.08
CA SER A 171 26.09 5.90 2.93
C SER A 171 25.38 5.51 1.63
N ASN A 172 24.05 5.38 1.66
CA ASN A 172 23.20 4.98 0.54
C ASN A 172 23.49 3.55 0.03
N ASN A 173 24.05 2.67 0.86
CA ASN A 173 24.22 1.26 0.54
C ASN A 173 22.95 0.49 0.89
N THR A 174 22.56 -0.45 0.02
CA THR A 174 21.48 -1.38 0.32
C THR A 174 21.94 -2.48 1.28
N PHE A 175 21.09 -2.88 2.19
CA PHE A 175 21.31 -4.09 2.98
C PHE A 175 21.16 -5.34 2.10
N ALA A 176 22.17 -6.22 2.11
CA ALA A 176 22.23 -7.38 1.22
C ALA A 176 21.25 -8.51 1.58
N THR A 177 20.81 -8.58 2.84
CA THR A 177 19.98 -9.66 3.36
C THR A 177 18.68 -9.12 3.95
N LEU A 178 17.57 -9.76 3.59
CA LEU A 178 16.25 -9.55 4.18
C LEU A 178 15.72 -10.88 4.74
N PRO A 179 15.10 -10.90 5.92
CA PRO A 179 14.84 -9.77 6.82
C PRO A 179 16.13 -9.17 7.39
N LEU A 180 16.10 -7.88 7.70
CA LEU A 180 17.23 -7.16 8.31
C LEU A 180 17.60 -7.81 9.65
N ALA A 181 18.91 -7.96 9.88
CA ALA A 181 19.42 -8.36 11.17
C ALA A 181 19.17 -7.27 12.23
N SER A 182 19.07 -7.65 13.49
CA SER A 182 18.87 -6.69 14.59
C SER A 182 19.98 -5.64 14.68
N THR A 183 21.20 -5.97 14.25
CA THR A 183 22.34 -5.05 14.16
C THR A 183 22.23 -4.03 13.04
N ASP A 184 21.42 -4.30 12.03
CA ASP A 184 21.24 -3.43 10.86
C ASP A 184 20.04 -2.50 11.00
N LEU A 185 19.01 -2.86 11.78
CA LEU A 185 17.83 -2.02 12.04
C LEU A 185 18.16 -0.59 12.51
N PRO A 186 19.14 -0.35 13.42
CA PRO A 186 19.51 1.01 13.84
C PRO A 186 20.25 1.82 12.77
N ARG A 187 20.76 1.17 11.71
CA ARG A 187 21.55 1.77 10.63
C ARG A 187 20.72 2.22 9.44
N VAL A 188 19.43 1.89 9.41
CA VAL A 188 18.51 2.29 8.35
C VAL A 188 18.30 3.80 8.38
N ASP A 189 18.62 4.48 7.28
CA ASP A 189 18.47 5.92 7.10
C ASP A 189 17.33 6.27 6.12
N SER A 190 17.20 5.49 5.04
CA SER A 190 16.14 5.69 4.06
C SER A 190 15.58 4.38 3.52
N ILE A 191 14.35 4.46 2.99
CA ILE A 191 13.63 3.31 2.46
C ILE A 191 13.05 3.68 1.09
N ASP A 192 13.30 2.84 0.09
CA ASP A 192 12.52 2.84 -1.14
C ASP A 192 11.28 2.00 -0.95
N ILE A 193 10.15 2.61 -1.28
CA ILE A 193 8.84 1.99 -1.32
C ILE A 193 8.50 1.77 -2.79
N VAL A 194 8.24 0.53 -3.18
CA VAL A 194 7.83 0.15 -4.53
C VAL A 194 6.49 -0.59 -4.46
N VAL A 195 5.40 0.06 -4.87
CA VAL A 195 4.07 -0.57 -4.90
C VAL A 195 3.68 -0.83 -6.35
N VAL A 196 3.57 -2.11 -6.70
CA VAL A 196 3.08 -2.55 -8.02
C VAL A 196 1.63 -3.01 -7.88
N VAL A 197 0.68 -2.32 -8.50
CA VAL A 197 -0.76 -2.59 -8.39
C VAL A 197 -1.32 -3.12 -9.70
N SER A 198 -2.12 -4.19 -9.63
CA SER A 198 -2.89 -4.76 -10.73
C SER A 198 -4.30 -5.11 -10.25
N SER A 199 -5.30 -4.36 -10.73
CA SER A 199 -6.72 -4.58 -10.41
C SER A 199 -7.42 -5.56 -11.35
N SER A 200 -6.81 -5.89 -12.49
CA SER A 200 -7.40 -6.77 -13.52
C SER A 200 -6.31 -7.28 -14.46
N SER A 201 -6.50 -8.49 -14.99
CA SER A 201 -5.63 -9.06 -16.03
C SER A 201 -5.80 -8.37 -17.41
N GLN A 202 -6.82 -7.53 -17.58
CA GLN A 202 -7.09 -6.82 -18.83
C GLN A 202 -6.26 -5.55 -19.01
N VAL A 203 -5.59 -5.10 -17.95
CA VAL A 203 -4.78 -3.88 -17.94
C VAL A 203 -3.43 -4.17 -17.31
N SER A 204 -2.37 -3.60 -17.87
CA SER A 204 -1.03 -3.74 -17.31
C SER A 204 -0.95 -3.12 -15.91
N SER A 205 -0.17 -3.74 -15.05
CA SER A 205 0.09 -3.23 -13.70
C SER A 205 0.72 -1.84 -13.73
N THR A 206 0.43 -1.04 -12.70
CA THR A 206 1.06 0.27 -12.49
C THR A 206 2.06 0.20 -11.33
N THR A 207 3.27 0.69 -11.55
CA THR A 207 4.33 0.73 -10.53
C THR A 207 4.48 2.15 -9.97
N PHE A 208 4.50 2.25 -8.65
CA PHE A 208 4.80 3.47 -7.92
C PHE A 208 6.09 3.28 -7.13
N THR A 209 7.01 4.22 -7.23
CA THR A 209 8.28 4.20 -6.50
C THR A 209 8.49 5.52 -5.79
N GLN A 210 8.87 5.48 -4.52
CA GLN A 210 9.26 6.66 -3.76
C GLN A 210 10.34 6.31 -2.74
N ARG A 211 11.37 7.14 -2.68
CA ARG A 211 12.32 7.12 -1.57
C ARG A 211 11.79 7.97 -0.41
N VAL A 212 11.88 7.44 0.79
CA VAL A 212 11.56 8.13 2.03
C VAL A 212 12.79 8.16 2.91
N THR A 213 13.32 9.36 3.14
CA THR A 213 14.34 9.61 4.16
C THR A 213 13.69 9.68 5.54
N LEU A 214 14.43 9.27 6.58
CA LEU A 214 13.92 9.13 7.93
C LEU A 214 14.60 10.15 8.87
N PRO A 215 14.30 11.45 8.73
CA PRO A 215 15.04 12.50 9.44
C PRO A 215 14.97 12.35 10.96
N ASN A 216 13.82 11.90 11.48
CA ASN A 216 13.64 11.68 12.90
C ASN A 216 14.43 10.46 13.41
N ALA A 217 14.65 9.44 12.57
CA ALA A 217 15.48 8.29 12.91
C ALA A 217 16.99 8.56 12.74
N ASP A 218 17.38 9.54 11.93
CA ASP A 218 18.79 9.87 11.61
C ASP A 218 19.40 10.98 12.49
N ALA A 219 18.59 11.81 13.17
CA ALA A 219 19.06 12.96 13.98
C ALA A 219 20.09 12.66 15.11
N VAL A 220 20.62 11.43 15.22
CA VAL A 220 21.60 10.97 16.22
C VAL A 220 22.87 10.37 15.58
N GLN A 221 22.97 10.10 14.27
CA GLN A 221 24.30 9.79 13.69
C GLN A 221 25.22 11.03 13.73
N GLN A 222 24.66 12.23 13.71
CA GLN A 222 25.42 13.50 13.77
C GLN A 222 25.86 13.94 15.18
N THR A 223 25.49 13.23 16.25
CA THR A 223 26.04 13.49 17.59
C THR A 223 27.30 12.66 17.90
N ALA A 224 27.88 11.99 16.90
CA ALA A 224 29.27 11.55 16.98
C ALA A 224 30.17 12.78 17.18
N VAL A 225 30.71 12.88 18.40
CA VAL A 225 31.63 13.90 18.90
C VAL A 225 32.63 14.36 17.82
N PRO A 226 32.82 15.67 17.59
CA PRO A 226 33.96 16.12 16.79
C PRO A 226 35.23 15.66 17.48
N THR A 227 36.00 14.78 16.85
CA THR A 227 37.34 14.44 17.31
C THR A 227 38.16 15.72 17.42
N PRO A 228 38.81 15.99 18.57
CA PRO A 228 39.66 17.17 18.76
C PRO A 228 40.90 17.16 17.87
#